data_AF-A0AAU7EEP3-F1
#
_entry.id   AF-A0AAU7EEP3-F1
#
_cell.length_a   1.000
_cell.length_b   1.000
_cell.length_c   1.000
_cell.angle_alpha   90.00
_cell.angle_beta   90.00
_cell.angle_gamma   90.00
#
_symmetry.space_group_name_H-M   'P 1'
#
loop_
_entity.id
_entity.type
_entity.pdbx_description
1 polymer ?
#
loop_
_entity_poly.entity_id
_entity_poly.type
_entity_poly.pdbx_seq_one_letter_code
_entity_poly.pdbx_strand_id
1 'polypeptide(L)'
;METYITKDQFKWIGENLIKFIIDKDFHSRIDLDNLTLRIYRHKSLLNYDDILEKYSIDESSTAICFIKHVILCDYSLKNFKNRNRINTQFVWRLIFDSLTFFKKNNPYAGIGSQGFLSIELYRFEIDDNRKILRLHIWDDSFSNDFEENDFRKYKIHSHLYSVQSHVLVGNILNNRYEVTDSETESENSLYSINWKSNKDENGTIKRESKLEVDKSNIRIKKISSEKITTCQGYSVSIDEYHSSESITPLSATLFLFNSNEGLNDLSKVVGPKNDSEPGFKYEKTNFFPCLYNIDREVKKYYNKQILLALDWSRKIHTLEHAHRIESRHLNNFSKVLSWSIVALPAIISGTAFYLKQLPEKQEDIIFWVAILAALSTLLGTINKVVKPSDLSEKHRLNSEKLEHLRHKLEQHIVFNNDERLEIMLDKIRNEWKELTLHNVREYNFKKASEKIRKMKKYPENLGFIE
;
A
#
# COMPACT_ATOMS: atom_id res chain seq x y z
N MET A 1 9.28 4.29 -6.59
CA MET A 1 9.71 4.12 -5.18
C MET A 1 11.19 3.84 -5.22
N GLU A 2 12.01 4.62 -4.52
CA GLU A 2 13.47 4.44 -4.55
C GLU A 2 13.86 3.19 -3.75
N THR A 3 14.26 2.15 -4.46
CA THR A 3 14.76 0.88 -3.90
C THR A 3 16.27 0.86 -3.80
N TYR A 4 16.92 2.04 -3.80
CA TYR A 4 18.37 2.17 -3.82
C TYR A 4 18.86 2.83 -2.54
N ILE A 5 20.03 2.43 -2.07
CA ILE A 5 20.73 3.01 -0.93
C ILE A 5 22.17 3.33 -1.31
N THR A 6 22.66 4.48 -0.85
CA THR A 6 24.05 4.88 -1.07
C THR A 6 24.94 4.23 -0.02
N LYS A 7 26.22 4.03 -0.36
CA LYS A 7 27.24 3.50 0.56
C LYS A 7 27.28 4.29 1.87
N ASP A 8 27.27 5.62 1.77
CA ASP A 8 27.34 6.51 2.93
C ASP A 8 26.08 6.42 3.80
N GLN A 9 24.90 6.36 3.18
CA GLN A 9 23.64 6.19 3.90
C GLN A 9 23.55 4.84 4.60
N PHE A 10 24.02 3.76 3.94
CA PHE A 10 24.10 2.43 4.54
C PHE A 10 24.98 2.44 5.79
N LYS A 11 26.18 3.02 5.68
CA LYS A 11 27.12 3.14 6.80
C LYS A 11 26.52 3.99 7.93
N TRP A 12 25.97 5.16 7.61
CA TRP A 12 25.38 6.07 8.59
C TRP A 12 24.20 5.45 9.36
N ILE A 13 23.31 4.73 8.69
CA ILE A 13 22.23 3.97 9.37
C ILE A 13 22.84 2.86 10.23
N GLY A 14 23.80 2.12 9.69
CA GLY A 14 24.46 1.02 10.38
C GLY A 14 25.13 1.45 11.69
N GLU A 15 25.84 2.57 11.69
CA GLU A 15 26.46 3.14 12.89
C GLU A 15 25.43 3.46 13.98
N ASN A 16 24.29 4.05 13.60
CA ASN A 16 23.21 4.36 14.54
C ASN A 16 22.53 3.09 15.07
N LEU A 17 22.34 2.07 14.23
CA LEU A 17 21.81 0.77 14.66
C LEU A 17 22.73 0.10 15.68
N ILE A 18 24.04 0.02 15.40
CA ILE A 18 25.02 -0.56 16.35
C ILE A 18 25.01 0.23 17.66
N LYS A 19 24.98 1.57 17.58
CA LYS A 19 25.05 2.44 18.76
C LYS A 19 23.83 2.32 19.67
N PHE A 20 22.62 2.23 19.11
CA PHE A 20 21.38 2.42 19.88
C PHE A 20 20.43 1.23 19.92
N ILE A 21 20.47 0.32 18.94
CA ILE A 21 19.41 -0.68 18.72
C ILE A 21 19.92 -2.11 18.89
N ILE A 22 21.08 -2.42 18.29
CA ILE A 22 21.64 -3.77 18.28
C ILE A 22 22.30 -4.06 19.62
N ASP A 23 21.98 -5.21 20.22
CA ASP A 23 22.52 -5.60 21.52
C ASP A 23 24.04 -5.82 21.43
N LYS A 24 24.76 -5.46 22.51
CA LYS A 24 26.24 -5.48 22.57
C LYS A 24 26.86 -6.83 22.21
N ASP A 25 26.15 -7.92 22.51
CA ASP A 25 26.58 -9.30 22.20
C ASP A 25 26.79 -9.56 20.70
N PHE A 26 26.18 -8.74 19.83
CA PHE A 26 26.33 -8.85 18.38
C PHE A 26 27.39 -7.89 17.81
N HIS A 27 27.87 -6.91 18.57
CA HIS A 27 28.76 -5.86 18.05
C HIS A 27 30.06 -6.44 17.49
N SER A 28 30.66 -7.41 18.18
CA SER A 28 31.89 -8.08 17.73
C SER A 28 31.72 -8.90 16.46
N ARG A 29 30.48 -9.20 16.06
CA ARG A 29 30.14 -9.98 14.86
C ARG A 29 29.73 -9.10 13.68
N ILE A 30 29.62 -7.79 13.87
CA ILE A 30 29.21 -6.83 12.86
C ILE A 30 30.38 -5.87 12.61
N ASP A 31 31.26 -6.25 11.70
CA ASP A 31 32.29 -5.37 11.17
C ASP A 31 31.69 -4.51 10.04
N LEU A 32 31.12 -3.36 10.41
CA LEU A 32 30.38 -2.50 9.50
C LEU A 32 31.22 -2.00 8.32
N ASP A 33 32.49 -1.68 8.55
CA ASP A 33 33.36 -1.15 7.51
C ASP A 33 33.69 -2.23 6.47
N ASN A 34 34.09 -3.42 6.92
CA ASN A 34 34.35 -4.53 6.01
C ASN A 34 33.07 -5.03 5.33
N LEU A 35 31.95 -5.05 6.04
CA LEU A 35 30.64 -5.39 5.46
C LEU A 35 30.27 -4.41 4.35
N THR A 36 30.42 -3.11 4.59
CA THR A 36 30.15 -2.07 3.59
C THR A 36 31.07 -2.23 2.38
N LEU A 37 32.36 -2.52 2.58
CA LEU A 37 33.31 -2.77 1.49
C LEU A 37 32.94 -4.02 0.66
N ARG A 38 32.50 -5.11 1.28
CA ARG A 38 32.11 -6.34 0.57
C ARG A 38 30.84 -6.16 -0.24
N ILE A 39 29.84 -5.48 0.31
CA ILE A 39 28.55 -5.23 -0.35
C ILE A 39 28.72 -4.26 -1.52
N TYR A 40 29.30 -3.09 -1.27
CA TYR A 40 29.38 -2.03 -2.28
C TYR A 40 30.55 -2.22 -3.25
N ARG A 41 31.65 -2.83 -2.81
CA ARG A 41 32.91 -2.94 -3.57
C ARG A 41 33.32 -1.55 -4.08
N HIS A 42 33.25 -1.32 -5.39
CA HIS A 42 33.57 -0.05 -6.06
C HIS A 42 32.33 0.82 -6.35
N LYS A 43 31.11 0.35 -6.07
CA LYS A 43 29.86 1.07 -6.33
C LYS A 43 29.53 2.02 -5.18
N SER A 44 28.90 3.14 -5.49
CA SER A 44 28.41 4.11 -4.49
C SER A 44 26.92 3.96 -4.19
N LEU A 45 26.18 3.23 -5.03
CA LEU A 45 24.72 3.10 -4.99
C LEU A 45 24.35 1.67 -5.41
N LEU A 46 23.45 1.04 -4.66
CA LEU A 46 22.95 -0.31 -4.95
C LEU A 46 21.45 -0.41 -4.71
N ASN A 47 20.78 -1.29 -5.46
CA ASN A 47 19.40 -1.66 -5.20
C ASN A 47 19.33 -2.62 -3.99
N TYR A 48 18.27 -2.55 -3.18
CA TYR A 48 17.99 -3.50 -2.09
C TYR A 48 17.97 -4.94 -2.55
N ASP A 49 17.38 -5.24 -3.70
CA ASP A 49 17.26 -6.60 -4.23
C ASP A 49 18.66 -7.15 -4.56
N ASP A 50 19.51 -6.33 -5.19
CA ASP A 50 20.93 -6.64 -5.41
C ASP A 50 21.67 -6.89 -4.08
N ILE A 51 21.45 -6.07 -3.05
CA ILE A 51 22.10 -6.25 -1.75
C ILE A 51 21.65 -7.59 -1.14
N LEU A 52 20.35 -7.85 -1.06
CA LEU A 52 19.77 -9.00 -0.39
C LEU A 52 20.04 -10.32 -1.14
N GLU A 53 19.90 -10.32 -2.46
CA GLU A 53 19.94 -11.54 -3.29
C GLU A 53 21.30 -11.82 -3.91
N LYS A 54 22.21 -10.85 -3.98
CA LYS A 54 23.50 -11.05 -4.65
C LYS A 54 24.68 -10.84 -3.74
N TYR A 55 24.66 -9.80 -2.92
CA TYR A 55 25.83 -9.41 -2.13
C TYR A 55 25.79 -9.90 -0.68
N SER A 56 24.64 -10.43 -0.22
CA SER A 56 24.48 -10.90 1.17
C SER A 56 24.42 -12.42 1.31
N ILE A 57 24.39 -13.20 0.21
CA ILE A 57 24.20 -14.66 0.28
C ILE A 57 25.29 -15.36 1.10
N ASP A 58 26.54 -14.92 0.95
CA ASP A 58 27.70 -15.55 1.59
C ASP A 58 28.04 -14.95 2.96
N GLU A 59 27.22 -14.00 3.44
CA GLU A 59 27.44 -13.34 4.73
C GLU A 59 26.93 -14.20 5.91
N SER A 60 27.45 -13.95 7.10
CA SER A 60 26.95 -14.60 8.30
C SER A 60 25.48 -14.26 8.57
N SER A 61 24.73 -15.12 9.26
CA SER A 61 23.32 -14.84 9.60
C SER A 61 23.15 -13.53 10.38
N THR A 62 24.12 -13.17 11.23
CA THR A 62 24.15 -11.88 11.93
C THR A 62 24.28 -10.71 10.96
N ALA A 63 25.22 -10.79 10.01
CA ALA A 63 25.40 -9.76 9.00
C ALA A 63 24.17 -9.63 8.09
N ILE A 64 23.58 -10.74 7.64
CA ILE A 64 22.35 -10.73 6.82
C ILE A 64 21.20 -10.03 7.57
N CYS A 65 20.95 -10.37 8.84
CA CYS A 65 19.89 -9.73 9.62
C CYS A 65 20.18 -8.25 9.87
N PHE A 66 21.45 -7.89 10.08
CA PHE A 66 21.86 -6.49 10.21
C PHE A 66 21.61 -5.69 8.91
N ILE A 67 21.98 -6.24 7.74
CA ILE A 67 21.71 -5.65 6.42
C ILE A 67 20.22 -5.43 6.22
N LYS A 68 19.39 -6.44 6.53
CA LYS A 68 17.93 -6.33 6.48
C LYS A 68 17.40 -5.20 7.35
N HIS A 69 17.96 -5.03 8.54
CA HIS A 69 17.59 -3.93 9.44
C HIS A 69 18.02 -2.56 8.89
N VAL A 70 19.22 -2.44 8.31
CA VAL A 70 19.65 -1.21 7.62
C VAL A 70 18.67 -0.84 6.50
N ILE A 71 18.30 -1.82 5.66
CA ILE A 71 17.33 -1.64 4.56
C ILE A 71 15.95 -1.23 5.10
N LEU A 72 15.48 -1.88 6.18
CA LEU A 72 14.22 -1.52 6.85
C LEU A 72 14.21 -0.04 7.23
N CYS A 73 15.28 0.43 7.88
CA CYS A 73 15.38 1.82 8.31
C CYS A 73 15.42 2.77 7.13
N ASP A 74 16.27 2.53 6.12
CA ASP A 74 16.40 3.41 4.96
C ASP A 74 15.09 3.50 4.17
N TYR A 75 14.49 2.34 3.86
CA TYR A 75 13.23 2.25 3.15
C TYR A 75 12.12 2.99 3.92
N SER A 76 12.00 2.76 5.22
CA SER A 76 10.98 3.40 6.04
C SER A 76 11.17 4.92 6.07
N LEU A 77 12.38 5.39 6.39
CA LEU A 77 12.69 6.82 6.50
C LEU A 77 12.45 7.56 5.17
N LYS A 78 12.82 6.96 4.03
CA LYS A 78 12.53 7.54 2.70
C LYS A 78 11.04 7.62 2.40
N ASN A 79 10.28 6.57 2.71
CA ASN A 79 8.84 6.59 2.45
C ASN A 79 8.10 7.57 3.36
N PHE A 80 8.45 7.64 4.64
CA PHE A 80 7.92 8.66 5.55
C PHE A 80 8.24 10.08 5.10
N LYS A 81 9.51 10.36 4.75
CA LYS A 81 9.94 11.67 4.23
C LYS A 81 9.15 12.09 3.00
N ASN A 82 8.93 11.17 2.07
CA ASN A 82 8.24 11.44 0.82
C ASN A 82 6.71 11.28 0.93
N ARG A 83 6.17 10.97 2.12
CA ARG A 83 4.75 10.65 2.36
C ARG A 83 4.21 9.57 1.42
N ASN A 84 5.08 8.62 1.07
CA ASN A 84 4.74 7.49 0.22
C ASN A 84 4.11 6.37 1.05
N ARG A 85 3.27 5.55 0.41
CA ARG A 85 2.81 4.29 1.00
C ARG A 85 4.00 3.37 1.29
N ILE A 86 3.92 2.67 2.42
CA ILE A 86 4.87 1.63 2.80
C ILE A 86 4.32 0.31 2.29
N ASN A 87 5.20 -0.47 1.66
CA ASN A 87 4.92 -1.87 1.41
C ASN A 87 4.89 -2.64 2.73
N THR A 88 3.69 -3.06 3.13
CA THR A 88 3.44 -3.71 4.41
C THR A 88 4.19 -5.03 4.53
N GLN A 89 4.13 -5.88 3.51
CA GLN A 89 4.75 -7.21 3.56
C GLN A 89 6.29 -7.10 3.61
N PHE A 90 6.86 -6.21 2.80
CA PHE A 90 8.31 -6.01 2.73
C PHE A 90 8.87 -5.52 4.06
N VAL A 91 8.26 -4.46 4.59
CA VAL A 91 8.66 -3.91 5.88
C VAL A 91 8.44 -4.93 6.99
N TRP A 92 7.30 -5.63 6.99
CA TRP A 92 7.02 -6.63 8.01
C TRP A 92 8.04 -7.76 8.01
N ARG A 93 8.44 -8.26 6.83
CA ARG A 93 9.44 -9.32 6.74
C ARG A 93 10.78 -8.90 7.34
N LEU A 94 11.21 -7.68 7.06
CA LEU A 94 12.46 -7.13 7.62
C LEU A 94 12.36 -6.91 9.14
N ILE A 95 11.21 -6.43 9.64
CA ILE A 95 10.94 -6.28 11.08
C ILE A 95 10.98 -7.65 11.76
N PHE A 96 10.24 -8.62 11.23
CA PHE A 96 10.11 -9.95 11.79
C PHE A 96 11.47 -10.65 11.86
N ASP A 97 12.22 -10.66 10.75
CA ASP A 97 13.56 -11.26 10.70
C ASP A 97 14.53 -10.57 11.67
N SER A 98 14.50 -9.23 11.76
CA SER A 98 15.35 -8.49 12.70
C SER A 98 15.02 -8.81 14.16
N LEU A 99 13.75 -8.69 14.56
CA LEU A 99 13.35 -8.86 15.96
C LEU A 99 13.49 -10.30 16.43
N THR A 100 13.14 -11.28 15.59
CA THR A 100 13.31 -12.70 15.95
C THR A 100 14.78 -13.11 16.03
N PHE A 101 15.69 -12.40 15.35
CA PHE A 101 17.12 -12.64 15.44
C PHE A 101 17.75 -11.90 16.62
N PHE A 102 17.69 -10.57 16.65
CA PHE A 102 18.40 -9.74 17.62
C PHE A 102 17.78 -9.78 19.01
N LYS A 103 16.45 -9.95 19.12
CA LYS A 103 15.76 -9.97 20.42
C LYS A 103 15.41 -11.37 20.91
N LYS A 104 15.93 -12.43 20.26
CA LYS A 104 15.67 -13.84 20.63
C LYS A 104 15.92 -14.13 22.11
N ASN A 105 17.01 -13.60 22.66
CA ASN A 105 17.43 -13.88 24.03
C ASN A 105 16.82 -12.90 25.04
N ASN A 106 16.19 -11.81 24.57
CA ASN A 106 15.56 -10.81 25.41
C ASN A 106 14.29 -10.25 24.73
N PRO A 107 13.22 -11.05 24.64
CA PRO A 107 12.02 -10.72 23.87
C PRO A 107 11.04 -9.86 24.67
N TYR A 108 11.53 -9.01 25.57
CA TYR A 108 10.68 -8.19 26.43
C TYR A 108 10.66 -6.73 25.96
N ALA A 109 9.46 -6.16 25.88
CA ALA A 109 9.25 -4.75 25.56
C ALA A 109 8.18 -4.14 26.47
N GLY A 110 8.21 -2.81 26.59
CA GLY A 110 7.32 -2.06 27.45
C GLY A 110 5.95 -1.81 26.81
N ILE A 111 4.89 -2.08 27.55
CA ILE A 111 3.55 -1.58 27.33
C ILE A 111 3.42 -0.29 28.12
N GLY A 112 3.15 0.84 27.46
CA GLY A 112 2.89 2.09 28.18
C GLY A 112 1.42 2.19 28.60
N SER A 113 1.13 3.04 29.59
CA SER A 113 -0.25 3.36 30.00
C SER A 113 -1.12 4.03 28.92
N GLN A 114 -0.57 4.25 27.71
CA GLN A 114 -1.33 4.58 26.50
C GLN A 114 -2.02 3.35 25.87
N GLY A 115 -1.71 2.14 26.36
CA GLY A 115 -2.40 0.90 26.01
C GLY A 115 -1.85 0.17 24.79
N PHE A 116 -0.57 0.38 24.46
CA PHE A 116 0.13 -0.33 23.40
C PHE A 116 1.57 -0.63 23.79
N LEU A 117 2.10 -1.69 23.18
CA LEU A 117 3.49 -2.08 23.26
C LEU A 117 4.32 -1.33 22.22
N SER A 118 5.48 -0.82 22.61
CA SER A 118 6.36 -0.04 21.74
C SER A 118 7.75 -0.66 21.68
N ILE A 119 8.21 -1.03 20.48
CA ILE A 119 9.54 -1.58 20.22
C ILE A 119 10.31 -0.61 19.34
N GLU A 120 11.45 -0.14 19.81
CA GLU A 120 12.29 0.74 19.01
C GLU A 120 13.06 -0.05 17.94
N LEU A 121 12.98 0.43 16.70
CA LEU A 121 13.62 -0.17 15.53
C LEU A 121 14.78 0.69 15.02
N TYR A 122 14.76 2.00 15.28
CA TYR A 122 15.82 2.90 14.87
C TYR A 122 15.82 4.15 15.74
N ARG A 123 17.02 4.69 16.00
CA ARG A 123 17.20 5.96 16.66
C ARG A 123 18.33 6.73 16.00
N PHE A 124 18.07 8.00 15.75
CA PHE A 124 19.07 9.00 15.45
C PHE A 124 18.78 10.22 16.32
N GLU A 125 19.80 10.71 17.03
CA GLU A 125 19.72 11.90 17.87
C GLU A 125 21.05 12.65 17.77
N ILE A 126 21.03 13.81 17.11
CA ILE A 126 22.13 14.80 17.10
C ILE A 126 21.49 16.17 17.28
N ASP A 127 21.88 16.86 18.35
CA ASP A 127 21.31 18.14 18.76
C ASP A 127 19.75 18.08 18.81
N ASP A 128 19.12 18.95 18.04
CA ASP A 128 17.67 19.07 17.86
C ASP A 128 17.12 18.13 16.78
N ASN A 129 17.99 17.47 16.01
CA ASN A 129 17.58 16.53 14.98
C ASN A 129 17.40 15.12 15.56
N ARG A 130 16.15 14.65 15.55
CA ARG A 130 15.75 13.37 16.12
C ARG A 130 14.84 12.61 15.19
N LYS A 131 15.17 11.34 15.00
CA LYS A 131 14.35 10.37 14.27
C LYS A 131 14.28 9.08 15.06
N ILE A 132 13.07 8.66 15.40
CA ILE A 132 12.86 7.43 16.16
C ILE A 132 11.79 6.61 15.44
N LEU A 133 12.21 5.46 14.90
CA LEU A 133 11.32 4.50 14.26
C LEU A 133 10.93 3.44 15.29
N ARG A 134 9.64 3.16 15.42
CA ARG A 134 9.10 2.18 16.37
C ARG A 134 8.06 1.29 15.72
N LEU A 135 7.96 0.06 16.21
CA LEU A 135 6.81 -0.80 16.01
C LEU A 135 5.88 -0.60 17.20
N HIS A 136 4.65 -0.16 16.94
CA HIS A 136 3.59 -0.13 17.94
C HIS A 136 2.67 -1.34 17.73
N ILE A 137 2.30 -2.01 18.81
CA ILE A 137 1.41 -3.18 18.80
C ILE A 137 0.29 -2.92 19.81
N TRP A 138 -0.95 -3.14 19.38
CA TRP A 138 -2.13 -3.20 20.23
C TRP A 138 -2.64 -4.63 20.20
N ASP A 139 -2.83 -5.22 21.38
CA ASP A 139 -3.41 -6.54 21.57
C ASP A 139 -4.38 -6.47 22.75
N ASP A 140 -5.55 -7.10 22.63
CA ASP A 140 -6.55 -7.13 23.70
C ASP A 140 -6.01 -7.77 24.99
N SER A 141 -5.01 -8.65 24.90
CA SER A 141 -4.39 -9.25 26.10
C SER A 141 -3.60 -8.28 26.96
N PHE A 142 -3.17 -7.13 26.42
CA PHE A 142 -2.33 -6.17 27.16
C PHE A 142 -3.05 -5.48 28.32
N SER A 143 -4.39 -5.41 28.32
CA SER A 143 -5.11 -4.85 29.46
C SER A 143 -4.98 -5.70 30.72
N ASN A 144 -4.70 -7.00 30.56
CA ASN A 144 -4.59 -7.93 31.70
C ASN A 144 -3.34 -7.69 32.56
N ASP A 145 -2.36 -6.95 32.01
CA ASP A 145 -1.12 -6.64 32.72
C ASP A 145 -1.25 -5.38 33.61
N PHE A 146 -2.38 -4.67 33.56
CA PHE A 146 -2.59 -3.40 34.27
C PHE A 146 -3.74 -3.49 35.28
N GLU A 147 -3.65 -2.70 36.34
CA GLU A 147 -4.79 -2.46 37.24
C GLU A 147 -5.92 -1.71 36.52
N GLU A 148 -7.16 -1.90 36.99
CA GLU A 148 -8.42 -1.53 36.30
C GLU A 148 -8.51 -0.06 35.85
N ASN A 149 -7.70 0.84 36.42
CA ASN A 149 -7.71 2.29 36.14
C ASN A 149 -6.42 2.85 35.51
N ASP A 150 -5.38 2.03 35.31
CA ASP A 150 -4.10 2.51 34.78
C ASP A 150 -3.97 2.33 33.27
N PHE A 151 -4.67 1.35 32.71
CA PHE A 151 -4.66 1.09 31.27
C PHE A 151 -5.41 2.20 30.52
N ARG A 152 -4.74 2.84 29.55
CA ARG A 152 -5.27 3.94 28.72
C ARG A 152 -5.61 5.22 29.50
N LYS A 153 -5.07 5.39 30.71
CA LYS A 153 -5.25 6.58 31.57
C LYS A 153 -4.84 7.89 30.89
N TYR A 154 -3.73 7.89 30.14
CA TYR A 154 -3.18 9.06 29.44
C TYR A 154 -3.26 8.94 27.91
N LYS A 155 -4.43 8.54 27.40
CA LYS A 155 -4.60 8.24 25.97
C LYS A 155 -4.57 9.47 25.06
N ILE A 156 -5.07 10.63 25.53
CA ILE A 156 -5.07 11.87 24.73
C ILE A 156 -3.77 12.61 25.03
N HIS A 157 -2.96 12.84 24.00
CA HIS A 157 -1.65 13.44 24.14
C HIS A 157 -1.24 14.24 22.90
N SER A 158 -0.31 15.17 23.07
CA SER A 158 0.40 15.86 22.01
C SER A 158 1.86 15.40 21.92
N HIS A 159 2.52 15.70 20.80
CA HIS A 159 3.90 15.29 20.55
C HIS A 159 4.84 16.49 20.46
N LEU A 160 6.07 16.32 20.95
CA LEU A 160 7.17 17.29 20.78
C LEU A 160 7.63 17.41 19.31
N TYR A 161 7.41 16.34 18.55
CA TYR A 161 7.83 16.16 17.16
C TYR A 161 6.60 15.88 16.31
N SER A 162 6.68 16.13 15.01
CA SER A 162 5.67 15.57 14.14
C SER A 162 5.82 14.05 14.11
N VAL A 163 4.67 13.39 13.98
CA VAL A 163 4.62 11.94 13.96
C VAL A 163 3.90 11.44 12.73
N GLN A 164 4.38 10.33 12.21
CA GLN A 164 3.79 9.64 11.09
C GLN A 164 3.66 8.17 11.47
N SER A 165 2.55 7.54 11.08
CA SER A 165 2.25 6.15 11.43
C SER A 165 1.64 5.45 10.23
N HIS A 166 2.08 4.22 9.95
CA HIS A 166 1.55 3.35 8.90
C HIS A 166 1.04 2.05 9.51
N VAL A 167 -0.21 1.69 9.20
CA VAL A 167 -0.84 0.46 9.71
C VAL A 167 -0.34 -0.75 8.94
N LEU A 168 0.36 -1.65 9.63
CA LEU A 168 0.86 -2.91 9.10
C LEU A 168 -0.20 -4.01 9.19
N VAL A 169 -1.03 -4.00 10.23
CA VAL A 169 -2.13 -4.94 10.40
C VAL A 169 -3.23 -4.33 11.27
N GLY A 170 -4.45 -4.82 11.11
CA GLY A 170 -5.61 -4.37 11.88
C GLY A 170 -6.13 -3.02 11.44
N ASN A 171 -6.83 -2.34 12.34
CA ASN A 171 -7.42 -1.04 12.09
C ASN A 171 -7.21 -0.13 13.30
N ILE A 172 -6.79 1.11 13.04
CA ILE A 172 -6.60 2.15 14.05
C ILE A 172 -7.69 3.21 13.88
N LEU A 173 -8.29 3.62 14.99
CA LEU A 173 -9.10 4.82 15.07
C LEU A 173 -8.24 5.95 15.64
N ASN A 174 -7.93 6.94 14.80
CA ASN A 174 -7.22 8.14 15.21
C ASN A 174 -8.24 9.24 15.51
N ASN A 175 -8.31 9.68 16.76
CA ASN A 175 -9.20 10.76 17.20
C ASN A 175 -8.38 12.02 17.43
N ARG A 176 -8.84 13.16 16.90
CA ARG A 176 -8.20 14.47 17.11
C ARG A 176 -9.04 15.29 18.09
N TYR A 177 -8.37 16.05 18.94
CA TYR A 177 -9.00 16.81 20.00
C TYR A 177 -8.54 18.27 20.02
N GLU A 178 -9.47 19.14 20.38
CA GLU A 178 -9.19 20.49 20.84
C GLU A 178 -9.23 20.46 22.37
N VAL A 179 -8.13 20.88 23.00
CA VAL A 179 -7.99 20.96 24.47
C VAL A 179 -7.81 22.42 24.83
N THR A 180 -8.79 22.98 25.54
CA THR A 180 -8.79 24.38 25.97
C THR A 180 -8.93 24.48 27.47
N ASP A 181 -8.58 25.63 28.01
CA ASP A 181 -8.80 25.93 29.42
C ASP A 181 -10.30 26.03 29.70
N SER A 182 -10.68 25.73 30.93
CA SER A 182 -12.05 25.84 31.39
C SER A 182 -12.09 26.56 32.72
N GLU A 183 -12.96 27.56 32.84
CA GLU A 183 -13.26 28.22 34.12
C GLU A 183 -14.13 27.34 35.03
N THR A 184 -14.86 26.37 34.45
CA THR A 184 -15.65 25.40 35.20
C THR A 184 -14.80 24.21 35.62
N GLU A 185 -15.15 23.61 36.77
CA GLU A 185 -14.54 22.36 37.23
C GLU A 185 -14.67 21.25 36.19
N SER A 186 -13.58 20.51 35.98
CA SER A 186 -13.47 19.40 35.03
C SER A 186 -12.95 18.15 35.73
N GLU A 187 -13.32 16.97 35.23
CA GLU A 187 -12.79 15.68 35.69
C GLU A 187 -11.35 15.43 35.21
N ASN A 188 -10.84 16.24 34.29
CA ASN A 188 -9.54 16.05 33.65
C ASN A 188 -8.61 17.25 33.91
N SER A 189 -7.31 16.95 33.96
CA SER A 189 -6.22 17.92 34.01
C SER A 189 -5.24 17.69 32.86
N LEU A 190 -4.53 18.76 32.51
CA LEU A 190 -3.43 18.73 31.56
C LEU A 190 -2.12 18.58 32.32
N TYR A 191 -1.30 17.63 31.89
CA TYR A 191 0.01 17.34 32.47
C TYR A 191 1.10 17.59 31.42
N SER A 192 2.16 18.29 31.80
CA SER A 192 3.37 18.41 30.99
C SER A 192 4.31 17.25 31.28
N ILE A 193 4.95 16.71 30.23
CA ILE A 193 5.90 15.59 30.36
C ILE A 193 7.31 16.15 30.54
N ASN A 194 7.87 15.99 31.73
CA ASN A 194 9.26 16.32 32.02
C ASN A 194 10.15 15.08 31.93
N TRP A 195 11.09 15.10 30.99
CA TRP A 195 12.03 14.00 30.76
C TRP A 195 13.31 14.19 31.58
N LYS A 196 13.64 13.24 32.45
CA LYS A 196 14.93 13.15 33.14
C LYS A 196 15.74 12.02 32.54
N SER A 197 16.99 12.30 32.17
CA SER A 197 17.94 11.29 31.68
C SER A 197 18.88 10.92 32.82
N ASN A 198 18.74 9.72 33.36
CA ASN A 198 19.64 9.15 34.35
C ASN A 198 20.56 8.16 33.66
N LYS A 199 21.80 7.98 34.14
CA LYS A 199 22.64 6.85 33.71
C LYS A 199 22.51 5.76 34.76
N ASP A 200 22.28 4.52 34.32
CA ASP A 200 22.38 3.37 35.20
C ASP A 200 23.86 3.02 35.50
N GLU A 201 24.06 2.06 36.41
CA GLU A 201 25.38 1.59 36.84
C GLU A 201 26.24 1.04 35.69
N ASN A 202 25.61 0.65 34.57
CA ASN A 202 26.26 0.13 33.38
C ASN A 202 26.53 1.23 32.33
N GLY A 203 26.28 2.49 32.67
CA GLY A 203 26.42 3.64 31.78
C GLY A 203 25.31 3.78 30.73
N THR A 204 24.24 2.99 30.83
CA THR A 204 23.07 3.06 29.95
C THR A 204 22.20 4.25 30.36
N ILE A 205 21.81 5.08 29.39
CA ILE A 205 20.92 6.21 29.67
C ILE A 205 19.49 5.67 29.82
N LYS A 206 18.96 5.74 31.04
CA LYS A 206 17.57 5.48 31.38
C LYS A 206 16.81 6.81 31.41
N ARG A 207 15.88 7.00 30.47
CA ARG A 207 14.98 8.17 30.47
C ARG A 207 13.75 7.85 31.30
N GLU A 208 13.49 8.67 32.32
CA GLU A 208 12.29 8.61 33.13
C GLU A 208 11.45 9.86 32.83
N SER A 209 10.17 9.68 32.55
CA SER A 209 9.21 10.77 32.43
C SER A 209 8.51 11.00 33.76
N LYS A 210 8.39 12.25 34.16
CA LYS A 210 7.49 12.67 35.25
C LYS A 210 6.41 13.58 34.68
N LEU A 211 5.19 13.38 35.15
CA LEU A 211 4.05 14.22 34.79
C LEU A 211 3.88 15.30 35.85
N GLU A 212 3.88 16.56 35.41
CA GLU A 212 3.61 17.71 36.27
C GLU A 212 2.30 18.36 35.81
N VAL A 213 1.41 18.64 36.76
CA VAL A 213 0.14 19.31 36.47
C VAL A 213 0.43 20.69 35.89
N ASP A 214 0.03 20.91 34.64
CA ASP A 214 0.11 22.20 33.96
C ASP A 214 -1.19 22.98 34.21
N LYS A 215 -2.35 22.34 33.95
CA LYS A 215 -3.67 22.97 34.12
C LYS A 215 -4.67 22.04 34.75
N SER A 216 -5.35 22.52 35.79
CA SER A 216 -6.26 21.71 36.62
C SER A 216 -7.65 21.52 36.02
N ASN A 217 -8.16 22.49 35.26
CA ASN A 217 -9.48 22.44 34.63
C ASN A 217 -9.36 22.65 33.12
N ILE A 218 -9.65 21.61 32.35
CA ILE A 218 -9.64 21.66 30.88
C ILE A 218 -10.96 21.19 30.29
N ARG A 219 -11.28 21.74 29.11
CA ARG A 219 -12.35 21.27 28.24
C ARG A 219 -11.74 20.49 27.09
N ILE A 220 -12.28 19.31 26.84
CA ILE A 220 -11.85 18.42 25.75
C ILE A 220 -12.98 18.33 24.75
N LYS A 221 -12.71 18.66 23.48
CA LYS A 221 -13.66 18.52 22.39
C LYS A 221 -13.06 17.66 21.29
N LYS A 222 -13.70 16.54 20.97
CA LYS A 222 -13.32 15.74 19.81
C LYS A 222 -13.67 16.51 18.53
N ILE A 223 -12.68 16.79 17.70
CA ILE A 223 -12.84 17.57 16.46
C ILE A 223 -12.98 16.67 15.23
N SER A 224 -12.32 15.51 15.21
CA SER A 224 -12.46 14.55 14.12
C SER A 224 -12.13 13.12 14.56
N SER A 225 -12.44 12.18 13.68
CA SER A 225 -12.20 10.75 13.86
C SER A 225 -11.89 10.13 12.50
N GLU A 226 -10.73 9.47 12.40
CA GLU A 226 -10.25 8.86 11.16
C GLU A 226 -10.06 7.36 11.41
N LYS A 227 -10.76 6.51 10.64
CA LYS A 227 -10.48 5.07 10.61
C LYS A 227 -9.38 4.81 9.59
N ILE A 228 -8.26 4.31 10.07
CA ILE A 228 -7.07 3.97 9.27
C ILE A 228 -6.94 2.45 9.22
N THR A 229 -6.98 1.89 8.01
CA THR A 229 -6.88 0.43 7.78
C THR A 229 -5.45 0.03 7.41
N THR A 230 -5.16 -1.27 7.36
CA THR A 230 -3.92 -1.82 6.79
C THR A 230 -3.50 -1.09 5.51
N CYS A 231 -2.20 -0.83 5.37
CA CYS A 231 -1.53 -0.10 4.28
C CYS A 231 -1.73 1.42 4.26
N GLN A 232 -2.68 1.94 5.05
CA GLN A 232 -2.87 3.38 5.18
C GLN A 232 -1.94 3.96 6.23
N GLY A 233 -1.71 5.27 6.16
CA GLY A 233 -0.97 6.00 7.16
C GLY A 233 -1.65 7.31 7.51
N TYR A 234 -1.26 7.86 8.65
CA TYR A 234 -1.71 9.16 9.13
C TYR A 234 -0.53 9.92 9.73
N SER A 235 -0.68 11.24 9.82
CA SER A 235 0.26 12.12 10.50
C SER A 235 -0.46 12.94 11.56
N VAL A 236 0.28 13.30 12.60
CA VAL A 236 -0.16 14.22 13.64
C VAL A 236 0.91 15.29 13.75
N SER A 237 0.46 16.53 13.68
CA SER A 237 1.34 17.69 13.71
C SER A 237 1.90 17.87 15.12
N ILE A 238 2.93 18.70 15.22
CA ILE A 238 3.44 19.16 16.51
C ILE A 238 2.27 19.83 17.28
N ASP A 239 2.18 19.57 18.58
CA ASP A 239 1.16 20.10 19.50
C ASP A 239 -0.29 19.72 19.25
N GLU A 240 -0.53 18.89 18.25
CA GLU A 240 -1.86 18.40 17.97
C GLU A 240 -2.23 17.27 18.96
N TYR A 241 -3.32 17.46 19.70
CA TYR A 241 -3.82 16.43 20.61
C TYR A 241 -4.55 15.34 19.86
N HIS A 242 -4.12 14.11 20.08
CA HIS A 242 -4.78 12.95 19.50
C HIS A 242 -4.80 11.74 20.44
N SER A 243 -5.63 10.75 20.10
CA SER A 243 -5.52 9.40 20.62
C SER A 243 -5.56 8.40 19.47
N SER A 244 -4.83 7.29 19.61
CA SER A 244 -4.84 6.18 18.66
C SER A 244 -5.28 4.92 19.38
N GLU A 245 -6.40 4.35 18.93
CA GLU A 245 -7.01 3.17 19.54
C GLU A 245 -7.16 2.06 18.49
N SER A 246 -6.89 0.82 18.86
CA SER A 246 -7.20 -0.33 18.00
C SER A 246 -8.70 -0.60 18.03
N ILE A 247 -9.29 -0.83 16.87
CA ILE A 247 -10.69 -1.29 16.73
C ILE A 247 -10.78 -2.74 16.25
N THR A 248 -9.65 -3.45 16.28
CA THR A 248 -9.52 -4.90 16.04
C THR A 248 -8.72 -5.53 17.17
N PRO A 249 -8.87 -6.84 17.44
CA PRO A 249 -8.18 -7.49 18.56
C PRO A 249 -6.66 -7.40 18.51
N LEU A 250 -6.11 -7.29 17.30
CA LEU A 250 -4.69 -7.08 17.05
C LEU A 250 -4.54 -5.97 16.00
N SER A 251 -3.71 -4.99 16.30
CA SER A 251 -3.24 -4.00 15.33
C SER A 251 -1.75 -3.74 15.52
N ALA A 252 -1.05 -3.42 14.43
CA ALA A 252 0.33 -2.96 14.53
C ALA A 252 0.60 -1.83 13.55
N THR A 253 1.41 -0.87 13.97
CA THR A 253 1.84 0.23 13.11
C THR A 253 3.35 0.38 13.13
N LEU A 254 3.90 0.80 11.99
CA LEU A 254 5.24 1.37 11.92
C LEU A 254 5.11 2.87 12.18
N PHE A 255 5.78 3.37 13.20
CA PHE A 255 5.62 4.72 13.72
C PHE A 255 6.96 5.47 13.65
N LEU A 256 6.96 6.71 13.17
CA LEU A 256 8.13 7.58 13.10
C LEU A 256 7.87 8.87 13.86
N PHE A 257 8.72 9.15 14.85
CA PHE A 257 8.95 10.51 15.35
C PHE A 257 9.99 11.21 14.48
N ASN A 258 9.72 12.44 14.05
CA ASN A 258 10.62 13.20 13.19
C ASN A 258 10.64 14.68 13.56
N SER A 259 11.81 15.20 13.96
CA SER A 259 11.95 16.63 14.30
C SER A 259 12.23 17.54 13.10
N ASN A 260 12.32 16.99 11.88
CA ASN A 260 12.54 17.80 10.67
C ASN A 260 11.45 18.87 10.44
N GLU A 261 10.23 18.66 10.95
CA GLU A 261 9.11 19.60 10.80
C GLU A 261 9.03 20.62 11.95
N GLY A 262 9.99 20.58 12.89
CA GLY A 262 10.08 21.47 14.04
C GLY A 262 10.12 20.74 15.38
N LEU A 263 10.23 21.55 16.43
CA LEU A 263 10.23 21.16 17.84
C LEU A 263 9.26 22.07 18.58
N ASN A 264 8.50 21.51 19.52
CA ASN A 264 7.87 22.31 20.57
C ASN A 264 8.59 22.12 21.91
N ASP A 265 8.35 23.06 22.83
CA ASP A 265 8.96 23.12 24.14
C ASP A 265 8.48 21.99 25.07
N LEU A 266 7.21 21.56 25.00
CA LEU A 266 6.63 20.56 25.90
C LEU A 266 5.55 19.68 25.25
N SER A 267 5.71 18.36 25.33
CA SER A 267 4.61 17.40 25.09
C SER A 267 3.71 17.34 26.31
N LYS A 268 2.41 17.25 26.07
CA LYS A 268 1.40 17.26 27.11
C LYS A 268 0.46 16.07 26.97
N VAL A 269 -0.06 15.61 28.09
CA VAL A 269 -1.07 14.56 28.15
C VAL A 269 -2.25 15.00 28.98
N VAL A 270 -3.41 14.50 28.60
CA VAL A 270 -4.63 14.64 29.40
C VAL A 270 -4.76 13.41 30.29
N GLY A 271 -5.03 13.64 31.58
CA GLY A 271 -5.29 12.60 32.56
C GLY A 271 -6.35 13.03 33.57
N PRO A 272 -6.71 12.15 34.51
CA PRO A 272 -7.69 12.47 35.55
C PRO A 272 -7.20 13.62 36.42
N LYS A 273 -8.12 14.46 36.91
CA LYS A 273 -7.83 15.51 37.88
C LYS A 273 -7.48 14.89 39.24
N ASN A 274 -6.51 15.49 39.94
CA ASN A 274 -6.03 15.05 41.26
C ASN A 274 -5.49 13.61 41.27
N ASP A 275 -4.82 13.21 40.20
CA ASP A 275 -4.13 11.92 40.16
C ASP A 275 -3.06 11.86 41.25
N SER A 276 -3.20 10.93 42.19
CA SER A 276 -2.28 10.77 43.32
C SER A 276 -0.91 10.25 42.91
N GLU A 277 -0.84 9.53 41.78
CA GLU A 277 0.39 8.95 41.23
C GLU A 277 0.49 9.26 39.73
N PRO A 278 0.74 10.52 39.36
CA PRO A 278 0.76 10.90 37.96
C PRO A 278 2.02 10.37 37.28
N GLY A 279 1.84 9.53 36.26
CA GLY A 279 2.98 8.94 35.54
C GLY A 279 2.59 7.82 34.58
N PHE A 280 3.43 7.61 33.58
CA PHE A 280 3.28 6.44 32.72
C PHE A 280 3.76 5.19 33.48
N LYS A 281 2.84 4.26 33.73
CA LYS A 281 3.19 2.90 34.16
C LYS A 281 3.62 2.11 32.92
N TYR A 282 4.68 1.32 33.09
CA TYR A 282 5.26 0.50 32.04
C TYR A 282 5.38 -0.93 32.50
N GLU A 283 4.60 -1.81 31.87
CA GLU A 283 4.69 -3.25 32.09
C GLU A 283 5.55 -3.89 31.01
N LYS A 284 6.34 -4.91 31.37
CA LYS A 284 7.15 -5.66 30.40
C LYS A 284 6.45 -6.96 30.06
N THR A 285 6.25 -7.19 28.77
CA THR A 285 5.69 -8.46 28.27
C THR A 285 6.56 -9.08 27.20
N ASN A 286 6.45 -10.40 27.04
CA ASN A 286 7.10 -11.11 25.94
C ASN A 286 6.32 -10.86 24.64
N PHE A 287 6.92 -10.14 23.70
CA PHE A 287 6.22 -9.72 22.47
C PHE A 287 6.25 -10.75 21.33
N PHE A 288 6.97 -11.87 21.47
CA PHE A 288 7.07 -12.87 20.41
C PHE A 288 5.73 -13.48 19.97
N PRO A 289 4.80 -13.86 20.88
CA PRO A 289 3.48 -14.34 20.49
C PRO A 289 2.74 -13.34 19.58
N CYS A 290 2.80 -12.05 19.90
CA CYS A 290 2.23 -10.98 19.08
C CYS A 290 2.90 -10.92 17.70
N LEU A 291 4.23 -11.03 17.60
CA LEU A 291 4.91 -11.05 16.30
C LEU A 291 4.42 -12.21 15.41
N TYR A 292 4.31 -13.42 15.93
CA TYR A 292 3.80 -14.55 15.13
C TYR A 292 2.34 -14.38 14.73
N ASN A 293 1.51 -13.73 15.56
CA ASN A 293 0.13 -13.41 15.21
C ASN A 293 0.05 -12.35 14.11
N ILE A 294 0.88 -11.29 14.19
CA ILE A 294 0.99 -10.28 13.14
C ILE A 294 1.46 -10.93 11.83
N ASP A 295 2.47 -11.80 11.86
CA ASP A 295 2.97 -12.50 10.67
C ASP A 295 1.88 -13.32 9.97
N ARG A 296 1.04 -14.00 10.75
CA ARG A 296 -0.11 -14.74 10.22
C ARG A 296 -1.13 -13.83 9.53
N GLU A 297 -1.47 -12.71 10.15
CA GLU A 297 -2.44 -11.77 9.60
C GLU A 297 -1.90 -11.00 8.38
N VAL A 298 -0.60 -10.65 8.36
CA VAL A 298 0.06 -10.07 7.18
C VAL A 298 0.04 -11.07 6.01
N LYS A 299 0.38 -12.35 6.23
CA LYS A 299 0.31 -13.39 5.19
C LYS A 299 -1.12 -13.61 4.69
N LYS A 300 -2.11 -13.61 5.59
CA LYS A 300 -3.53 -13.71 5.23
C LYS A 300 -3.99 -12.53 4.37
N TYR A 301 -3.56 -11.31 4.71
CA TYR A 301 -3.83 -10.13 3.91
C TYR A 301 -3.20 -10.22 2.52
N TYR A 302 -1.93 -10.64 2.43
CA TYR A 302 -1.25 -10.87 1.15
C TYR A 302 -1.94 -11.93 0.29
N ASN A 303 -2.36 -13.04 0.88
CA ASN A 303 -3.12 -14.07 0.16
C ASN A 303 -4.43 -13.52 -0.41
N LYS A 304 -5.13 -12.64 0.32
CA LYS A 304 -6.31 -11.93 -0.22
C LYS A 304 -5.95 -11.03 -1.40
N GLN A 305 -4.81 -10.35 -1.37
CA GLN A 305 -4.33 -9.55 -2.49
C GLN A 305 -4.01 -10.41 -3.71
N ILE A 306 -3.38 -11.58 -3.55
CA ILE A 306 -3.15 -12.54 -4.65
C ILE A 306 -4.48 -12.98 -5.26
N LEU A 307 -5.47 -13.33 -4.43
CA LEU A 307 -6.79 -13.73 -4.92
C LEU A 307 -7.46 -12.60 -5.71
N LEU A 308 -7.43 -11.36 -5.19
CA LEU A 308 -7.91 -10.18 -5.90
C LEU A 308 -7.19 -9.98 -7.24
N ALA A 309 -5.86 -10.12 -7.25
CA ALA A 309 -5.03 -10.03 -8.45
C ALA A 309 -5.41 -11.08 -9.51
N LEU A 310 -5.68 -12.31 -9.09
CA LEU A 310 -6.13 -13.39 -9.98
C LEU A 310 -7.53 -13.15 -10.53
N ASP A 311 -8.45 -12.63 -9.72
CA ASP A 311 -9.78 -12.25 -10.17
C ASP A 311 -9.73 -11.09 -11.18
N TRP A 312 -8.90 -10.08 -10.92
CA TRP A 312 -8.66 -8.99 -11.86
C TRP A 312 -8.06 -9.51 -13.17
N SER A 313 -7.06 -10.39 -13.11
CA SER A 313 -6.48 -11.03 -14.30
C SER A 313 -7.55 -11.73 -15.14
N ARG A 314 -8.46 -12.47 -14.49
CA ARG A 314 -9.58 -13.14 -15.15
C ARG A 314 -10.53 -12.14 -15.83
N LYS A 315 -10.90 -11.05 -15.15
CA LYS A 315 -11.78 -10.00 -15.69
C LYS A 315 -11.13 -9.27 -16.87
N ILE A 316 -9.85 -8.89 -16.74
CA ILE A 316 -9.06 -8.27 -17.80
C ILE A 316 -9.00 -9.20 -19.02
N HIS A 317 -8.67 -10.48 -18.82
CA HIS A 317 -8.55 -11.45 -19.92
C HIS A 317 -9.90 -11.75 -20.59
N THR A 318 -11.00 -11.72 -19.84
CA THR A 318 -12.35 -11.82 -20.40
C THR A 318 -12.65 -10.63 -21.31
N LEU A 319 -12.37 -9.41 -20.85
CA LEU A 319 -12.57 -8.20 -21.64
C LEU A 319 -11.65 -8.16 -22.87
N GLU A 320 -10.38 -8.54 -22.71
CA GLU A 320 -9.41 -8.68 -23.80
C GLU A 320 -9.99 -9.54 -24.93
N HIS A 321 -10.47 -10.74 -24.60
CA HIS A 321 -11.07 -11.64 -25.58
C HIS A 321 -12.38 -11.12 -26.15
N ALA A 322 -13.22 -10.46 -25.34
CA ALA A 322 -14.47 -9.87 -25.79
C ALA A 322 -14.20 -8.78 -26.85
N HIS A 323 -13.23 -7.91 -26.61
CA HIS A 323 -12.76 -6.91 -27.59
C HIS A 323 -12.18 -7.55 -28.85
N ARG A 324 -11.39 -8.63 -28.75
CA ARG A 324 -10.88 -9.36 -29.93
C ARG A 324 -12.02 -9.96 -30.77
N ILE A 325 -13.07 -10.48 -30.14
CA ILE A 325 -14.23 -11.04 -30.84
C ILE A 325 -15.02 -9.92 -31.54
N GLU A 326 -15.27 -8.80 -30.84
CA GLU A 326 -15.98 -7.64 -31.39
C GLU A 326 -15.22 -7.05 -32.60
N SER A 327 -13.90 -6.87 -32.47
CA SER A 327 -13.03 -6.41 -33.55
C SER A 327 -13.15 -7.30 -34.79
N ARG A 328 -13.06 -8.63 -34.65
CA ARG A 328 -13.22 -9.56 -35.78
C ARG A 328 -14.61 -9.46 -36.41
N HIS A 329 -15.66 -9.34 -35.61
CA HIS A 329 -17.03 -9.21 -36.10
C HIS A 329 -17.20 -7.94 -36.93
N LEU A 330 -16.75 -6.80 -36.40
CA LEU A 330 -16.82 -5.50 -37.08
C LEU A 330 -15.94 -5.45 -38.34
N ASN A 331 -14.76 -6.06 -38.32
CA ASN A 331 -13.90 -6.16 -39.51
C ASN A 331 -14.58 -6.98 -40.61
N ASN A 332 -15.18 -8.13 -40.27
CA ASN A 332 -15.91 -8.94 -41.23
C ASN A 332 -17.13 -8.19 -41.79
N PHE A 333 -17.87 -7.49 -40.93
CA PHE A 333 -18.99 -6.64 -41.35
C PHE A 333 -18.52 -5.52 -42.29
N SER A 334 -17.42 -4.85 -41.96
CA SER A 334 -16.81 -3.81 -42.80
C SER A 334 -16.38 -4.35 -44.16
N LYS A 335 -15.77 -5.55 -44.21
CA LYS A 335 -15.38 -6.20 -45.48
C LYS A 335 -16.60 -6.51 -46.34
N VAL A 336 -17.64 -7.12 -45.76
CA VAL A 336 -18.89 -7.43 -46.48
C VAL A 336 -19.49 -6.13 -47.02
N LEU A 337 -19.62 -5.10 -46.18
CA LEU A 337 -20.18 -3.81 -46.56
C LEU A 337 -19.38 -3.14 -47.69
N SER A 338 -18.05 -3.18 -47.61
CA SER A 338 -17.15 -2.61 -48.63
C SER A 338 -17.30 -3.34 -49.97
N TRP A 339 -17.35 -4.67 -49.97
CA TRP A 339 -17.59 -5.44 -51.19
C TRP A 339 -18.99 -5.22 -51.76
N SER A 340 -20.01 -5.09 -50.92
CA SER A 340 -21.38 -4.76 -51.37
C SER A 340 -21.45 -3.37 -52.01
N ILE A 341 -20.76 -2.38 -51.46
CA ILE A 341 -20.70 -1.01 -52.01
C ILE A 341 -20.01 -0.98 -53.39
N VAL A 342 -19.07 -1.89 -53.65
CA VAL A 342 -18.42 -1.99 -54.97
C VAL A 342 -19.24 -2.83 -55.94
N ALA A 343 -19.75 -3.99 -55.50
CA ALA A 343 -20.45 -4.94 -56.34
C ALA A 343 -21.83 -4.42 -56.80
N LEU A 344 -22.59 -3.76 -55.93
CA LEU A 344 -23.95 -3.30 -56.27
C LEU A 344 -23.95 -2.28 -57.41
N PRO A 345 -23.14 -1.20 -57.41
CA PRO A 345 -23.05 -0.29 -58.55
C PRO A 345 -22.59 -0.98 -59.84
N ALA A 346 -21.68 -1.94 -59.75
CA ALA A 346 -21.23 -2.71 -60.92
C ALA A 346 -22.36 -3.58 -61.49
N ILE A 347 -23.12 -4.27 -60.63
CA ILE A 347 -24.30 -5.05 -61.03
C ILE A 347 -25.37 -4.13 -61.61
N ILE A 348 -25.67 -3.00 -60.98
CA ILE A 348 -26.66 -2.03 -61.47
C ILE A 348 -26.24 -1.52 -62.85
N SER A 349 -24.98 -1.11 -63.01
CA SER A 349 -24.47 -0.57 -64.28
C SER A 349 -24.48 -1.62 -65.40
N GLY A 350 -24.01 -2.83 -65.11
CA GLY A 350 -24.01 -3.94 -66.08
C GLY A 350 -25.43 -4.37 -66.46
N THR A 351 -26.33 -4.47 -65.48
CA THR A 351 -27.74 -4.81 -65.69
C THR A 351 -28.45 -3.74 -66.52
N ALA A 352 -28.27 -2.46 -66.19
CA ALA A 352 -28.83 -1.36 -66.97
C ALA A 352 -28.28 -1.33 -68.41
N PHE A 353 -26.98 -1.59 -68.60
CA PHE A 353 -26.36 -1.64 -69.93
C PHE A 353 -26.88 -2.80 -70.78
N TYR A 354 -26.92 -4.01 -70.22
CA TYR A 354 -27.42 -5.20 -70.92
C TYR A 354 -28.89 -5.05 -71.31
N LEU A 355 -29.71 -4.56 -70.38
CA LEU A 355 -31.16 -4.48 -70.57
C LEU A 355 -31.60 -3.34 -71.48
N LYS A 356 -30.78 -2.30 -71.66
CA LYS A 356 -31.00 -1.27 -72.70
C LYS A 356 -31.09 -1.87 -74.11
N GLN A 357 -30.58 -3.09 -74.32
CA GLN A 357 -30.61 -3.78 -75.61
C GLN A 357 -31.90 -4.59 -75.85
N LEU A 358 -32.81 -4.71 -74.86
CA LEU A 358 -34.05 -5.48 -74.99
C LEU A 358 -35.28 -4.56 -75.17
N PRO A 359 -36.10 -4.74 -76.22
CA PRO A 359 -37.16 -3.78 -76.59
C PRO A 359 -38.47 -3.82 -75.79
N GLU A 360 -38.79 -4.85 -74.99
CA GLU A 360 -40.18 -5.07 -74.51
C GLU A 360 -40.43 -5.10 -72.98
N LYS A 361 -39.48 -4.78 -72.09
CA LYS A 361 -39.71 -4.84 -70.62
C LYS A 361 -39.06 -3.72 -69.78
N GLN A 362 -39.10 -2.46 -70.22
CA GLN A 362 -38.32 -1.40 -69.57
C GLN A 362 -38.81 -0.96 -68.17
N GLU A 363 -40.11 -0.99 -67.89
CA GLU A 363 -40.67 -0.40 -66.65
C GLU A 363 -40.32 -1.20 -65.37
N ASP A 364 -40.50 -2.53 -65.38
CA ASP A 364 -40.15 -3.40 -64.24
C ASP A 364 -38.65 -3.31 -63.89
N ILE A 365 -37.81 -3.09 -64.90
CA ILE A 365 -36.36 -3.03 -64.76
C ILE A 365 -35.93 -1.73 -64.07
N ILE A 366 -36.55 -0.60 -64.46
CA ILE A 366 -36.29 0.70 -63.84
C ILE A 366 -36.62 0.64 -62.34
N PHE A 367 -37.71 -0.03 -61.98
CA PHE A 367 -38.09 -0.24 -60.58
C PHE A 367 -37.01 -1.02 -59.80
N TRP A 368 -36.52 -2.14 -60.32
CA TRP A 368 -35.46 -2.92 -59.67
C TRP A 368 -34.13 -2.17 -59.58
N VAL A 369 -33.75 -1.43 -60.62
CA VAL A 369 -32.55 -0.57 -60.61
C VAL A 369 -32.65 0.50 -59.53
N ALA A 370 -33.82 1.13 -59.37
CA ALA A 370 -34.06 2.12 -58.32
C ALA A 370 -33.94 1.53 -56.91
N ILE A 371 -34.50 0.33 -56.68
CA ILE A 371 -34.35 -0.38 -55.39
C ILE A 371 -32.89 -0.69 -55.08
N LEU A 372 -32.15 -1.24 -56.04
CA LEU A 372 -30.73 -1.58 -55.84
C LEU A 372 -29.88 -0.32 -55.62
N ALA A 373 -30.19 0.78 -56.31
CA ALA A 373 -29.53 2.06 -56.10
C ALA A 373 -29.81 2.65 -54.70
N ALA A 374 -31.05 2.55 -54.22
CA ALA A 374 -31.43 2.94 -52.86
C ALA A 374 -30.70 2.09 -51.82
N LEU A 375 -30.64 0.77 -52.01
CA LEU A 375 -29.89 -0.15 -51.15
C LEU A 375 -28.39 0.19 -51.12
N SER A 376 -27.79 0.43 -52.29
CA SER A 376 -26.38 0.82 -52.40
C SER A 376 -26.09 2.12 -51.64
N THR A 377 -26.98 3.11 -51.75
CA THR A 377 -26.87 4.39 -51.03
C THR A 377 -26.99 4.20 -49.52
N LEU A 378 -27.94 3.36 -49.08
CA LEU A 378 -28.13 3.03 -47.67
C LEU A 378 -26.88 2.34 -47.09
N LEU A 379 -26.32 1.36 -47.78
CA LEU A 379 -25.11 0.66 -47.36
C LEU A 379 -23.90 1.61 -47.29
N GLY A 380 -23.74 2.49 -48.29
CA GLY A 380 -22.72 3.54 -48.27
C GLY A 380 -22.87 4.49 -47.09
N THR A 381 -24.10 4.89 -46.78
CA THR A 381 -24.42 5.75 -45.62
C THR A 381 -24.10 5.05 -44.30
N ILE A 382 -24.49 3.78 -44.15
CA ILE A 382 -24.16 2.97 -42.98
C ILE A 382 -22.64 2.88 -42.80
N ASN A 383 -21.89 2.63 -43.89
CA ASN A 383 -20.42 2.55 -43.82
C ASN A 383 -19.80 3.87 -43.35
N LYS A 384 -20.28 5.00 -43.89
CA LYS A 384 -19.77 6.33 -43.57
C LYS A 384 -20.10 6.77 -42.14
N VAL A 385 -21.28 6.43 -41.63
CA VAL A 385 -21.76 6.84 -40.30
C VAL A 385 -21.21 5.93 -39.22
N VAL A 386 -21.33 4.61 -39.39
CA VAL A 386 -20.92 3.63 -38.37
C VAL A 386 -19.40 3.44 -38.35
N LYS A 387 -18.74 3.55 -39.52
CA LYS A 387 -17.30 3.32 -39.70
C LYS A 387 -16.84 2.01 -39.01
N PRO A 388 -17.39 0.86 -39.42
CA PRO A 388 -17.12 -0.41 -38.74
C PRO A 388 -15.63 -0.80 -38.76
N SER A 389 -14.85 -0.36 -39.76
CA SER A 389 -13.38 -0.49 -39.79
C SER A 389 -12.72 0.23 -38.62
N ASP A 390 -13.10 1.48 -38.37
CA ASP A 390 -12.51 2.32 -37.33
C ASP A 390 -12.90 1.77 -35.95
N LEU A 391 -14.15 1.35 -35.78
CA LEU A 391 -14.59 0.68 -34.55
C LEU A 391 -13.85 -0.63 -34.33
N SER A 392 -13.71 -1.46 -35.37
CA SER A 392 -12.93 -2.71 -35.31
C SER A 392 -11.50 -2.45 -34.81
N GLU A 393 -10.87 -1.42 -35.33
CA GLU A 393 -9.50 -1.03 -34.97
C GLU A 393 -9.41 -0.53 -33.53
N LYS A 394 -10.38 0.28 -33.08
CA LYS A 394 -10.45 0.70 -31.67
C LYS A 394 -10.63 -0.48 -30.72
N HIS A 395 -11.46 -1.47 -31.07
CA HIS A 395 -11.58 -2.71 -30.29
C HIS A 395 -10.28 -3.53 -30.30
N ARG A 396 -9.55 -3.59 -31.43
CA ARG A 396 -8.23 -4.24 -31.51
C ARG A 396 -7.23 -3.59 -30.55
N LEU A 397 -7.08 -2.27 -30.63
CA LEU A 397 -6.17 -1.50 -29.77
C LEU A 397 -6.52 -1.64 -28.28
N ASN A 398 -7.82 -1.62 -27.94
CA ASN A 398 -8.25 -1.86 -26.56
C ASN A 398 -7.88 -3.27 -26.09
N SER A 399 -8.01 -4.29 -26.94
CA SER A 399 -7.57 -5.65 -26.57
C SER A 399 -6.08 -5.75 -26.33
N GLU A 400 -5.24 -5.03 -27.08
CA GLU A 400 -3.78 -5.02 -26.89
C GLU A 400 -3.39 -4.33 -25.58
N LYS A 401 -4.06 -3.22 -25.24
CA LYS A 401 -3.88 -2.56 -23.94
C LYS A 401 -4.26 -3.48 -22.78
N LEU A 402 -5.37 -4.20 -22.91
CA LEU A 402 -5.83 -5.16 -21.89
C LEU A 402 -4.88 -6.35 -21.76
N GLU A 403 -4.37 -6.88 -22.87
CA GLU A 403 -3.37 -7.95 -22.88
C GLU A 403 -2.07 -7.50 -22.19
N HIS A 404 -1.60 -6.28 -22.49
CA HIS A 404 -0.43 -5.71 -21.83
C HIS A 404 -0.63 -5.60 -20.32
N LEU A 405 -1.78 -5.07 -19.87
CA LEU A 405 -2.12 -4.95 -18.46
C LEU A 405 -2.20 -6.32 -17.77
N ARG A 406 -2.82 -7.31 -18.44
CA ARG A 406 -2.89 -8.69 -17.95
C ARG A 406 -1.49 -9.29 -17.79
N HIS A 407 -0.63 -9.19 -18.81
CA HIS A 407 0.73 -9.73 -18.74
C HIS A 407 1.53 -9.12 -17.61
N LYS A 408 1.37 -7.81 -17.41
CA LYS A 408 2.03 -7.10 -16.31
C LYS A 408 1.60 -7.63 -14.94
N LEU A 409 0.31 -7.92 -14.76
CA LEU A 409 -0.26 -8.51 -13.55
C LEU A 409 0.21 -9.97 -13.37
N GLU A 410 0.13 -10.79 -14.43
CA GLU A 410 0.54 -12.19 -14.40
C GLU A 410 2.03 -12.35 -14.15
N GLN A 411 2.88 -11.51 -14.77
CA GLN A 411 4.31 -11.52 -14.50
C GLN A 411 4.61 -11.25 -13.03
N HIS A 412 3.87 -10.32 -12.42
CA HIS A 412 4.04 -10.06 -10.99
C HIS A 412 3.56 -11.23 -10.14
N ILE A 413 2.39 -11.81 -10.42
CA ILE A 413 1.89 -12.95 -9.62
C ILE A 413 2.81 -14.19 -9.75
N VAL A 414 3.37 -14.45 -10.94
CA VAL A 414 4.11 -15.69 -11.23
C VAL A 414 5.59 -15.61 -10.89
N PHE A 415 6.26 -14.53 -11.29
CA PHE A 415 7.72 -14.43 -11.17
C PHE A 415 8.15 -13.61 -9.96
N ASN A 416 7.29 -12.72 -9.50
CA ASN A 416 7.53 -11.90 -8.33
C ASN A 416 6.71 -12.49 -7.19
N ASN A 417 7.33 -13.37 -6.39
CA ASN A 417 6.95 -13.56 -4.97
C ASN A 417 7.17 -12.27 -4.14
N ASP A 418 7.21 -11.13 -4.83
CA ASP A 418 7.65 -9.85 -4.38
C ASP A 418 6.58 -9.31 -3.46
N GLU A 419 7.07 -8.93 -2.30
CA GLU A 419 6.33 -8.30 -1.24
C GLU A 419 5.65 -7.01 -1.77
N ARG A 420 6.02 -6.50 -2.96
CA ARG A 420 5.49 -5.29 -3.64
C ARG A 420 4.19 -5.47 -4.44
N LEU A 421 3.49 -6.61 -4.34
CA LEU A 421 2.19 -6.80 -5.00
C LEU A 421 1.20 -5.66 -4.72
N GLU A 422 1.17 -5.17 -3.49
CA GLU A 422 0.29 -4.07 -3.06
C GLU A 422 0.44 -2.80 -3.93
N ILE A 423 1.67 -2.30 -4.07
CA ILE A 423 1.98 -1.09 -4.85
C ILE A 423 1.63 -1.32 -6.33
N MET A 424 1.87 -2.54 -6.80
CA MET A 424 1.58 -2.91 -8.18
C MET A 424 0.07 -2.94 -8.47
N LEU A 425 -0.74 -3.47 -7.55
CA LEU A 425 -2.19 -3.48 -7.68
C LEU A 425 -2.77 -2.07 -7.77
N ASP A 426 -2.26 -1.12 -7.00
CA ASP A 426 -2.65 0.28 -7.13
C ASP A 426 -2.29 0.87 -8.50
N LYS A 427 -1.09 0.57 -9.00
CA LYS A 427 -0.66 1.02 -10.34
C LYS A 427 -1.57 0.46 -11.43
N ILE A 428 -1.87 -0.84 -11.38
CA ILE A 428 -2.78 -1.51 -12.31
C ILE A 428 -4.20 -0.94 -12.21
N ARG A 429 -4.67 -0.64 -11.00
CA ARG A 429 -5.98 0.00 -10.80
C ARG A 429 -6.05 1.36 -11.47
N ASN A 430 -4.99 2.16 -11.37
CA ASN A 430 -4.94 3.48 -12.01
C ASN A 430 -4.85 3.36 -13.53
N GLU A 431 -3.99 2.49 -14.05
CA GLU A 431 -3.91 2.20 -15.49
C GLU A 431 -5.24 1.70 -16.05
N TRP A 432 -5.97 0.85 -15.30
CA TRP A 432 -7.31 0.40 -15.67
C TRP A 432 -8.32 1.54 -15.75
N LYS A 433 -8.30 2.50 -14.81
CA LYS A 433 -9.20 3.67 -14.80
C LYS A 433 -8.97 4.59 -16.01
N GLU A 434 -7.73 4.66 -16.50
CA GLU A 434 -7.36 5.47 -17.67
C GLU A 434 -7.76 4.81 -19.00
N LEU A 435 -8.13 3.52 -19.01
CA LEU A 435 -8.60 2.85 -20.21
C LEU A 435 -9.99 3.35 -20.60
N THR A 436 -10.07 4.12 -21.70
CA THR A 436 -11.32 4.44 -22.38
C THR A 436 -11.86 3.22 -23.13
N LEU A 437 -12.53 2.32 -22.40
CA LEU A 437 -13.06 1.10 -22.98
C LEU A 437 -14.34 1.38 -23.78
N HIS A 438 -14.35 0.92 -25.02
CA HIS A 438 -15.57 0.89 -25.82
C HIS A 438 -16.45 -0.27 -25.36
N ASN A 439 -17.76 -0.05 -25.27
CA ASN A 439 -18.68 -1.10 -24.85
C ASN A 439 -18.61 -2.29 -25.81
N VAL A 440 -18.52 -3.49 -25.24
CA VAL A 440 -18.58 -4.76 -25.99
C VAL A 440 -20.00 -5.31 -25.88
N ARG A 441 -20.50 -5.97 -26.93
CA ARG A 441 -21.83 -6.61 -26.89
C ARG A 441 -21.86 -7.71 -25.82
N GLU A 442 -22.95 -7.79 -25.08
CA GLU A 442 -23.14 -8.79 -24.00
C GLU A 442 -22.91 -10.22 -24.50
N TYR A 443 -23.38 -10.54 -25.70
CA TYR A 443 -23.15 -11.84 -26.34
C TYR A 443 -21.65 -12.17 -26.49
N ASN A 444 -20.84 -11.20 -26.93
CA ASN A 444 -19.40 -11.38 -27.12
C ASN A 444 -18.68 -11.48 -25.77
N PHE A 445 -19.14 -10.75 -24.75
CA PHE A 445 -18.66 -10.88 -23.38
C PHE A 445 -18.95 -12.26 -22.79
N LYS A 446 -20.18 -12.78 -22.92
CA LYS A 446 -20.55 -14.14 -22.47
C LYS A 446 -19.70 -15.21 -23.14
N LYS A 447 -19.54 -15.11 -24.47
CA LYS A 447 -18.69 -16.03 -25.25
C LYS A 447 -17.22 -16.00 -24.80
N ALA A 448 -16.68 -14.81 -24.51
CA ALA A 448 -15.33 -14.67 -23.96
C ALA A 448 -15.23 -15.27 -22.55
N SER A 449 -16.19 -14.98 -21.68
CA SER A 449 -16.24 -15.50 -20.30
C SER A 449 -16.26 -17.02 -20.25
N GLU A 450 -17.09 -17.67 -21.09
CA GLU A 450 -17.12 -19.12 -21.21
C GLU A 450 -15.79 -19.71 -21.68
N LYS A 451 -15.14 -19.03 -22.65
CA LYS A 451 -13.82 -19.44 -23.13
C LYS A 451 -12.79 -19.39 -22.01
N ILE A 452 -12.74 -18.29 -21.26
CA ILE A 452 -11.81 -18.13 -20.11
C ILE A 452 -12.09 -19.19 -19.04
N ARG A 453 -13.35 -19.42 -18.70
CA ARG A 453 -13.75 -20.45 -17.73
C ARG A 453 -13.26 -21.84 -18.15
N LYS A 454 -13.38 -22.19 -19.43
CA LYS A 454 -12.90 -23.48 -19.97
C LYS A 454 -11.38 -23.64 -19.89
N MET A 455 -10.61 -22.55 -19.85
CA MET A 455 -9.15 -22.62 -19.74
C MET A 455 -8.67 -23.04 -18.34
N LYS A 456 -9.52 -22.95 -17.30
CA LYS A 456 -9.18 -23.29 -15.90
C LYS A 456 -7.89 -22.62 -15.38
N LYS A 457 -7.52 -21.47 -15.95
CA LYS A 457 -6.29 -20.72 -15.60
C LYS A 457 -6.44 -19.87 -14.33
N TYR A 458 -7.67 -19.44 -14.02
CA TYR A 458 -7.97 -18.54 -12.91
C TYR A 458 -8.97 -19.21 -11.97
N PRO A 459 -9.01 -18.83 -10.68
CA PRO A 459 -10.06 -19.29 -9.77
C PRO A 459 -11.45 -18.94 -10.31
N GLU A 460 -12.44 -19.70 -9.87
CA GLU A 460 -13.84 -19.34 -10.10
C GLU A 460 -14.16 -17.98 -9.47
N ASN A 461 -15.32 -17.43 -9.83
CA ASN A 461 -15.71 -16.10 -9.37
C ASN A 461 -15.60 -16.04 -7.84
N LEU A 462 -14.73 -15.15 -7.33
CA LEU A 462 -14.59 -14.96 -5.90
C LEU A 462 -15.86 -14.26 -5.44
N GLY A 463 -16.88 -15.02 -5.07
CA GLY A 463 -18.14 -14.50 -4.50
C GLY A 463 -17.97 -13.90 -3.10
N PHE A 464 -16.73 -13.80 -2.62
CA PHE A 464 -16.36 -13.51 -1.22
C PHE A 464 -15.51 -12.24 -1.06
N ILE A 465 -15.60 -11.31 -2.02
CA ILE A 465 -15.20 -9.91 -1.78
C ILE A 465 -16.48 -9.07 -1.64
N GLU A 466 -17.37 -9.52 -0.75
CA GLU A 466 -18.36 -8.68 -0.06
C GLU A 466 -17.85 -8.38 1.35
#